data_AF-A0A7C6YDQ3-F1
#
_entry.id   AF-A0A7C6YDQ3-F1
#
_cell.length_a   1.000
_cell.length_b   1.000
_cell.length_c   1.000
_cell.angle_alpha   90.00
_cell.angle_beta   90.00
_cell.angle_gamma   90.00
#
_symmetry.space_group_name_H-M   'P 1'
#
loop_
_entity.id
_entity.type
_entity.pdbx_description
1 polymer ?
#
loop_
_entity_poly.entity_id
_entity_poly.type
_entity_poly.pdbx_seq_one_letter_code
_entity_poly.pdbx_strand_id
1 'polypeptide(L)'
;MKKLAIAFIWNQHQPFYQDTEKKEYIMPWTRLHASKDYYSMAALLERFPFIRQTFNLTPSLLEQIEDYLSGSRDYYQKTVMPAEQLSPVEQSFLLRHYFDIHWDKVISSYPRYRQLLELQGRVREPGEVEQATRRYKPCDYQDLMVWFNLCWIDPLIRQGNPFLQELERAGQDFSWDDCRQLMEQQLDILRQVVPVHRRLQDKGQIEVITTPFYHPIMPLIIDSHSALRSCPELPLPP
;
A
#
# COMPACT_ATOMS: atom_id res chain seq x y z
N MET A 1 -41.92 14.74 -3.13
CA MET A 1 -40.70 14.29 -3.84
C MET A 1 -40.41 12.84 -3.45
N LYS A 2 -40.13 11.93 -4.42
CA LYS A 2 -39.69 10.56 -4.12
C LYS A 2 -38.22 10.59 -3.70
N LYS A 3 -37.84 9.85 -2.66
CA LYS A 3 -36.44 9.73 -2.22
C LYS A 3 -35.72 8.69 -3.09
N LEU A 4 -34.52 9.02 -3.57
CA LEU A 4 -33.62 8.07 -4.21
C LEU A 4 -32.78 7.39 -3.12
N ALA A 5 -32.74 6.06 -3.13
CA ALA A 5 -31.81 5.29 -2.31
C ALA A 5 -30.52 5.05 -3.11
N ILE A 6 -29.38 5.44 -2.55
CA ILE A 6 -28.05 5.23 -3.15
C ILE A 6 -27.25 4.37 -2.19
N ALA A 7 -26.63 3.31 -2.70
CA ALA A 7 -25.73 2.44 -1.95
C ALA A 7 -24.35 2.46 -2.60
N PHE A 8 -23.33 2.82 -1.82
CA PHE A 8 -21.92 2.71 -2.22
C PHE A 8 -21.33 1.46 -1.56
N ILE A 9 -20.70 0.62 -2.38
CA ILE A 9 -20.04 -0.62 -1.94
C ILE A 9 -18.56 -0.49 -2.27
N TRP A 10 -17.71 -0.41 -1.24
CA TRP A 10 -16.26 -0.35 -1.40
C TRP A 10 -15.67 -1.74 -1.30
N ASN A 11 -15.06 -2.21 -2.38
CA ASN A 11 -14.36 -3.50 -2.38
C ASN A 11 -12.91 -3.34 -1.92
N GLN A 12 -12.62 -3.61 -0.66
CA GLN A 12 -11.25 -3.64 -0.15
C GLN A 12 -10.68 -5.05 -0.33
N HIS A 13 -9.78 -5.18 -1.30
CA HIS A 13 -9.14 -6.44 -1.66
C HIS A 13 -7.66 -6.22 -1.96
N GLN A 14 -6.85 -7.22 -1.58
CA GLN A 14 -5.52 -7.44 -2.10
C GLN A 14 -5.33 -8.93 -2.42
N PRO A 15 -4.63 -9.28 -3.51
CA PRO A 15 -4.08 -10.60 -3.71
C PRO A 15 -3.32 -11.10 -2.47
N PHE A 16 -3.23 -12.42 -2.33
CA PHE A 16 -2.43 -13.02 -1.27
C PHE A 16 -0.96 -13.01 -1.68
N TYR A 17 -0.16 -12.14 -1.05
CA TYR A 17 1.23 -11.89 -1.45
C TYR A 17 2.27 -12.70 -0.66
N GLN A 18 1.85 -13.60 0.25
CA GLN A 18 2.79 -14.46 0.94
C GLN A 18 3.22 -15.61 0.04
N ASP A 19 4.52 -15.76 -0.17
CA ASP A 19 5.11 -16.99 -0.69
C ASP A 19 4.89 -18.10 0.35
N THR A 20 4.11 -19.12 0.00
CA THR A 20 3.71 -20.17 0.93
C THR A 20 4.86 -21.10 1.32
N GLU A 21 5.92 -21.19 0.51
CA GLU A 21 7.12 -21.99 0.79
C GLU A 21 8.07 -21.22 1.69
N LYS A 22 8.38 -19.97 1.34
CA LYS A 22 9.34 -19.14 2.07
C LYS A 22 8.75 -18.49 3.31
N LYS A 23 7.42 -18.39 3.39
CA LYS A 23 6.67 -17.63 4.42
C LYS A 23 7.08 -16.15 4.46
N GLU A 24 7.30 -15.58 3.28
CA GLU A 24 7.72 -14.19 3.12
C GLU A 24 6.74 -13.43 2.22
N TYR A 25 6.46 -12.17 2.56
CA TYR A 25 5.64 -11.31 1.72
C TYR A 25 6.47 -10.74 0.57
N ILE A 26 6.12 -11.11 -0.67
CA ILE A 26 6.87 -10.68 -1.86
C ILE A 26 6.50 -9.26 -2.30
N MET A 27 5.30 -8.78 -1.95
CA MET A 27 4.81 -7.45 -2.31
C MET A 27 4.27 -6.70 -1.07
N PRO A 28 4.37 -5.36 -1.05
CA PRO A 28 4.05 -4.54 0.12
C PRO A 28 2.60 -4.04 0.11
N TRP A 29 1.81 -4.39 -0.92
CA TRP A 29 0.58 -3.68 -1.25
C TRP A 29 -0.49 -3.76 -0.17
N THR A 30 -0.58 -4.88 0.55
CA THR A 30 -1.44 -4.97 1.75
C THR A 30 -1.11 -3.89 2.77
N ARG A 31 0.18 -3.74 3.14
CA ARG A 31 0.61 -2.70 4.08
C ARG A 31 0.41 -1.30 3.52
N LEU A 32 0.87 -1.04 2.30
CA LEU A 32 0.84 0.32 1.74
C LEU A 32 -0.58 0.82 1.48
N HIS A 33 -1.50 -0.05 1.03
CA HIS A 33 -2.91 0.32 0.89
C HIS A 33 -3.63 0.40 2.24
N ALA A 34 -3.21 -0.38 3.24
CA ALA A 34 -3.74 -0.20 4.59
C ALA A 34 -3.37 1.16 5.20
N SER A 35 -2.12 1.62 5.00
CA SER A 35 -1.69 2.95 5.47
C SER A 35 -2.28 4.12 4.68
N LYS A 36 -2.73 3.88 3.45
CA LYS A 36 -3.26 4.91 2.55
C LYS A 36 -4.78 4.98 2.52
N ASP A 37 -5.46 3.84 2.43
CA ASP A 37 -6.86 3.80 2.01
C ASP A 37 -7.75 3.17 3.09
N TYR A 38 -7.43 1.95 3.55
CA TYR A 38 -8.40 1.14 4.31
C TYR A 38 -8.82 1.75 5.64
N TYR A 39 -7.89 2.30 6.42
CA TYR A 39 -8.24 2.99 7.67
C TYR A 39 -8.95 4.32 7.39
N SER A 40 -8.34 5.20 6.57
CA SER A 40 -8.84 6.55 6.34
C SER A 40 -10.22 6.59 5.72
N MET A 41 -10.52 5.70 4.76
CA MET A 41 -11.83 5.64 4.12
C MET A 41 -12.96 5.38 5.12
N ALA A 42 -12.75 4.45 6.07
CA ALA A 42 -13.71 4.15 7.11
C ALA A 42 -13.77 5.28 8.15
N ALA A 43 -12.61 5.71 8.67
CA ALA A 43 -12.52 6.76 9.70
C ALA A 43 -13.15 8.08 9.25
N LEU A 44 -13.07 8.43 7.95
CA LEU A 44 -13.68 9.63 7.39
C LEU A 44 -15.19 9.71 7.66
N LEU A 45 -15.89 8.57 7.78
CA LEU A 45 -17.32 8.53 8.07
C LEU A 45 -17.68 9.08 9.45
N GLU A 46 -16.75 9.12 10.40
CA GLU A 46 -17.01 9.72 11.71
C GLU A 46 -17.27 11.23 11.60
N ARG A 47 -16.79 11.89 10.55
CA ARG A 47 -17.09 13.30 10.23
C ARG A 47 -18.48 13.49 9.58
N PHE A 48 -19.11 12.41 9.13
CA PHE A 48 -20.38 12.43 8.41
C PHE A 48 -21.36 11.37 8.96
N PRO A 49 -21.87 11.54 10.20
CA PRO A 49 -22.60 10.50 10.94
C PRO A 49 -23.91 10.03 10.29
N PHE A 50 -24.46 10.80 9.36
CA PHE A 50 -25.68 10.45 8.62
C PHE A 50 -25.42 9.66 7.33
N ILE A 51 -24.17 9.59 6.88
CA ILE A 51 -23.79 8.81 5.69
C ILE A 51 -23.57 7.36 6.13
N ARG A 52 -24.22 6.44 5.40
CA ARG A 52 -24.06 4.99 5.55
C ARG A 52 -23.39 4.41 4.32
N GLN A 53 -22.49 3.47 4.52
CA GLN A 53 -21.71 2.85 3.45
C GLN A 53 -21.56 1.34 3.69
N THR A 54 -21.29 0.59 2.63
CA THR A 54 -20.98 -0.85 2.72
C THR A 54 -19.53 -1.08 2.33
N PHE A 55 -18.81 -1.89 3.11
CA PHE A 55 -17.43 -2.29 2.83
C PHE A 55 -17.37 -3.81 2.66
N ASN A 56 -16.81 -4.27 1.54
CA ASN A 56 -16.36 -5.65 1.43
C ASN A 56 -14.93 -5.75 1.96
N LEU A 57 -14.68 -6.61 2.93
CA LEU A 57 -13.35 -6.97 3.40
C LEU A 57 -13.07 -8.42 3.01
N THR A 58 -12.11 -8.62 2.09
CA THR A 58 -11.74 -9.98 1.67
C THR A 58 -10.97 -10.71 2.77
N PRO A 59 -11.25 -11.99 3.06
CA PRO A 59 -10.55 -12.70 4.14
C PRO A 59 -9.03 -12.73 3.96
N SER A 60 -8.54 -12.92 2.73
CA SER A 60 -7.10 -12.86 2.44
C SER A 60 -6.47 -11.50 2.74
N LEU A 61 -7.22 -10.40 2.69
CA LEU A 61 -6.70 -9.08 3.08
C LEU A 61 -6.52 -9.01 4.59
N LEU A 62 -7.51 -9.49 5.35
CA LEU A 62 -7.50 -9.45 6.81
C LEU A 62 -6.37 -10.33 7.39
N GLU A 63 -6.21 -11.55 6.87
CA GLU A 63 -5.12 -12.45 7.30
C GLU A 63 -3.75 -11.82 7.09
N GLN A 64 -3.52 -11.19 5.93
CA GLN A 64 -2.25 -10.54 5.66
C GLN A 64 -2.01 -9.33 6.59
N ILE A 65 -3.05 -8.56 6.92
CA ILE A 65 -2.93 -7.47 7.91
C ILE A 65 -2.54 -8.04 9.26
N GLU A 66 -3.20 -9.11 9.73
CA GLU A 66 -2.85 -9.78 10.99
C GLU A 66 -1.41 -10.31 11.00
N ASP A 67 -0.94 -10.85 9.88
CA ASP A 67 0.45 -11.27 9.72
C ASP A 67 1.46 -10.12 9.85
N TYR A 68 1.17 -8.95 9.26
CA TYR A 68 2.03 -7.77 9.49
C TYR A 68 2.02 -7.34 10.96
N LEU A 69 0.85 -7.38 11.62
CA LEU A 69 0.72 -7.04 13.03
C LEU A 69 1.43 -8.03 13.96
N SER A 70 1.61 -9.28 13.52
CA SER A 70 2.37 -10.32 14.24
C SER A 70 3.88 -10.32 13.95
N GLY A 71 4.35 -9.41 13.09
CA GLY A 71 5.78 -9.17 12.82
C GLY A 71 6.27 -9.64 11.46
N SER A 72 5.39 -10.10 10.57
CA SER A 72 5.77 -10.40 9.19
C SER A 72 6.24 -9.14 8.45
N ARG A 73 7.21 -9.30 7.54
CA ARG A 73 7.78 -8.21 6.76
C ARG A 73 7.80 -8.55 5.27
N ASP A 74 7.43 -7.56 4.46
CA ASP A 74 7.57 -7.62 3.00
C ASP A 74 8.98 -7.27 2.53
N TYR A 75 9.28 -7.61 1.28
CA TYR A 75 10.58 -7.32 0.67
C TYR A 75 10.94 -5.83 0.68
N TYR A 76 9.97 -4.92 0.60
CA TYR A 76 10.23 -3.50 0.68
C TYR A 76 10.62 -3.11 2.12
N GLN A 77 9.92 -3.62 3.13
CA GLN A 77 10.28 -3.39 4.52
C GLN A 77 11.66 -3.96 4.88
N LYS A 78 12.06 -5.09 4.30
CA LYS A 78 13.36 -5.72 4.58
C LYS A 78 14.53 -4.87 4.13
N THR A 79 14.37 -4.02 3.11
CA THR A 79 15.41 -3.09 2.67
C THR A 79 15.47 -1.80 3.50
N VAL A 80 14.57 -1.61 4.47
CA VAL A 80 14.60 -0.46 5.37
C VAL A 80 15.65 -0.69 6.47
N MET A 81 16.80 -0.04 6.32
CA MET A 81 17.96 -0.07 7.22
C MET A 81 18.79 1.21 7.06
N PRO A 82 19.77 1.50 7.93
CA PRO A 82 20.64 2.66 7.74
C PRO A 82 21.27 2.65 6.34
N ALA A 83 21.21 3.78 5.63
CA ALA A 83 21.60 3.85 4.22
C ALA A 83 23.07 3.46 3.98
N GLU A 84 23.95 3.66 4.96
CA GLU A 84 25.36 3.27 4.93
C GLU A 84 25.57 1.75 4.95
N GLN A 85 24.56 0.98 5.38
CA GLN A 85 24.59 -0.48 5.47
C GLN A 85 24.00 -1.17 4.25
N LEU A 86 23.39 -0.42 3.32
CA LEU A 86 22.78 -0.98 2.12
C LEU A 86 23.84 -1.62 1.22
N SER A 87 23.67 -2.91 0.95
CA SER A 87 24.42 -3.64 -0.06
C SER A 87 24.05 -3.17 -1.48
N PRO A 88 24.90 -3.45 -2.49
CA PRO A 88 24.58 -3.13 -3.88
C PRO A 88 23.25 -3.73 -4.38
N VAL A 89 22.85 -4.89 -3.83
CA VAL A 89 21.59 -5.55 -4.15
C VAL A 89 20.41 -4.76 -3.59
N GLU A 90 20.49 -4.31 -2.34
CA GLU A 90 19.44 -3.51 -1.70
C GLU A 90 19.35 -2.12 -2.33
N GLN A 91 20.48 -1.49 -2.63
CA GLN A 91 20.52 -0.22 -3.38
C GLN A 91 19.79 -0.34 -4.72
N SER A 92 20.07 -1.40 -5.48
CA SER A 92 19.40 -1.67 -6.75
C SER A 92 17.91 -1.95 -6.56
N PHE A 93 17.54 -2.67 -5.51
CA PHE A 93 16.14 -2.92 -5.15
C PHE A 93 15.38 -1.62 -4.89
N LEU A 94 15.94 -0.71 -4.07
CA LEU A 94 15.34 0.60 -3.80
C LEU A 94 15.11 1.37 -5.10
N LEU A 95 16.11 1.47 -5.98
CA LEU A 95 15.97 2.24 -7.23
C LEU A 95 14.98 1.62 -8.24
N ARG A 96 14.67 0.34 -8.12
CA ARG A 96 13.64 -0.34 -8.93
C ARG A 96 12.24 -0.13 -8.38
N HIS A 97 12.10 -0.16 -7.06
CA HIS A 97 10.81 -0.38 -6.41
C HIS A 97 10.31 0.80 -5.59
N TYR A 98 11.19 1.66 -5.08
CA TYR A 98 10.80 2.80 -4.26
C TYR A 98 10.32 4.00 -5.09
N PHE A 99 10.05 3.78 -6.38
CA PHE A 99 9.30 4.68 -7.25
C PHE A 99 7.99 4.05 -7.73
N ASP A 100 7.54 2.94 -7.11
CA ASP A 100 6.27 2.26 -7.39
C ASP A 100 5.09 3.03 -6.80
N ILE A 101 4.94 4.28 -7.24
CA ILE A 101 3.80 5.16 -7.01
C ILE A 101 3.72 6.10 -8.22
N HIS A 102 2.60 6.78 -8.46
CA HIS A 102 2.42 7.54 -9.69
C HIS A 102 3.45 8.69 -9.81
N TRP A 103 4.28 8.67 -10.87
CA TRP A 103 5.38 9.62 -11.05
C TRP A 103 4.88 11.08 -11.21
N ASP A 104 3.91 11.32 -12.09
CA ASP A 104 3.47 12.69 -12.37
C ASP A 104 2.52 13.26 -11.30
N LYS A 105 1.68 12.42 -10.69
CA LYS A 105 0.66 12.87 -9.73
C LYS A 105 1.12 12.89 -8.28
N VAL A 106 2.15 12.10 -7.94
CA VAL A 106 2.62 12.00 -6.56
C VAL A 106 4.08 12.44 -6.46
N ILE A 107 5.00 11.77 -7.16
CA ILE A 107 6.44 12.05 -7.03
C ILE A 107 6.74 13.49 -7.44
N SER A 108 6.18 13.95 -8.56
CA SER A 108 6.38 15.31 -9.06
C SER A 108 5.86 16.42 -8.12
N SER A 109 5.01 16.10 -7.15
CA SER A 109 4.52 17.05 -6.14
C SER A 109 5.55 17.36 -5.06
N TYR A 110 6.61 16.55 -4.94
CA TYR A 110 7.63 16.68 -3.90
C TYR A 110 9.01 16.91 -4.53
N PRO A 111 9.61 18.12 -4.38
CA PRO A 111 10.82 18.50 -5.11
C PRO A 111 11.98 17.51 -4.96
N ARG A 112 12.27 17.07 -3.72
CA ARG A 112 13.35 16.12 -3.45
C ARG A 112 13.05 14.74 -4.02
N TYR A 113 11.84 14.21 -3.84
CA TYR A 113 11.48 12.90 -4.37
C TYR A 113 11.54 12.86 -5.91
N ARG A 114 11.11 13.95 -6.56
CA ARG A 114 11.27 14.15 -8.01
C ARG A 114 12.74 14.18 -8.43
N GLN A 115 13.59 14.90 -7.70
CA GLN A 115 15.03 14.95 -7.97
C GLN A 115 15.65 13.55 -7.89
N LEU A 116 15.26 12.74 -6.92
CA LEU A 116 15.70 11.34 -6.81
C LEU A 116 15.26 10.55 -8.05
N LEU A 117 14.00 10.64 -8.46
CA LEU A 117 13.54 9.95 -9.68
C LEU A 117 14.30 10.41 -10.95
N GLU A 118 14.63 11.69 -11.05
CA GLU A 118 15.44 12.23 -12.15
C GLU A 118 16.89 11.74 -12.09
N LEU A 119 17.45 11.61 -10.89
CA LEU A 119 18.77 11.02 -10.66
C LEU A 119 18.80 9.54 -11.02
N GLN A 120 17.70 8.80 -10.81
CA GLN A 120 17.54 7.42 -11.27
C GLN A 120 17.52 7.34 -12.80
N GLY A 121 16.97 8.35 -13.47
CA GLY A 121 16.88 8.44 -14.93
C GLY A 121 15.51 8.14 -15.50
N ARG A 122 14.47 7.93 -14.67
CA ARG A 122 13.10 7.59 -15.08
C ARG A 122 13.02 6.31 -15.92
N VAL A 123 13.86 5.34 -15.58
CA VAL A 123 13.95 4.05 -16.28
C VAL A 123 13.32 2.94 -15.45
N ARG A 124 12.82 1.90 -16.12
CA ARG A 124 12.31 0.68 -15.46
C ARG A 124 13.15 -0.55 -15.77
N GLU A 125 14.00 -0.48 -16.80
CA GLU A 125 14.81 -1.61 -17.23
C GLU A 125 15.86 -1.98 -16.18
N PRO A 126 15.93 -3.25 -15.72
CA PRO A 126 16.77 -3.65 -14.60
C PRO A 126 18.25 -3.27 -14.74
N GLY A 127 18.81 -3.38 -15.95
CA GLY A 127 20.21 -3.07 -16.23
C GLY A 127 20.53 -1.57 -16.26
N GLU A 128 19.57 -0.72 -16.62
CA GLU A 128 19.75 0.74 -16.58
C GLU A 128 19.65 1.26 -15.14
N VAL A 129 18.79 0.65 -14.32
CA VAL A 129 18.65 0.98 -12.90
C VAL A 129 19.93 0.65 -12.11
N GLU A 130 20.60 -0.46 -12.42
CA GLU A 130 21.87 -0.82 -11.77
C GLU A 130 22.96 0.23 -12.01
N GLN A 131 23.04 0.79 -13.22
CA GLN A 131 23.98 1.88 -13.50
C GLN A 131 23.65 3.14 -12.71
N ALA A 132 22.38 3.36 -12.38
CA ALA A 132 21.92 4.50 -11.60
C ALA A 132 22.49 4.54 -10.18
N THR A 133 22.76 3.38 -9.58
CA THR A 133 23.30 3.27 -8.20
C THR A 133 24.56 4.11 -8.00
N ARG A 134 25.43 4.20 -9.02
CA ARG A 134 26.69 4.97 -8.97
C ARG A 134 26.48 6.48 -8.84
N ARG A 135 25.28 6.97 -9.15
CA ARG A 135 24.91 8.39 -9.06
C ARG A 135 24.39 8.78 -7.67
N TYR A 136 24.02 7.80 -6.84
CA TYR A 136 23.42 8.01 -5.53
C TYR A 136 24.46 8.01 -4.42
N LYS A 137 24.21 8.83 -3.40
CA LYS A 137 24.91 8.83 -2.12
C LYS A 137 24.04 8.18 -1.03
N PRO A 138 24.62 7.80 0.12
CA PRO A 138 23.83 7.27 1.24
C PRO A 138 22.63 8.15 1.63
N CYS A 139 22.79 9.48 1.70
CA CYS A 139 21.69 10.38 2.00
C CYS A 139 20.57 10.36 0.95
N ASP A 140 20.87 10.11 -0.34
CA ASP A 140 19.86 9.98 -1.38
C ASP A 140 18.99 8.72 -1.18
N TYR A 141 19.59 7.61 -0.72
CA TYR A 141 18.85 6.40 -0.38
C TYR A 141 18.00 6.59 0.89
N GLN A 142 18.54 7.29 1.89
CA GLN A 142 17.80 7.62 3.10
C GLN A 142 16.55 8.44 2.77
N ASP A 143 16.71 9.48 1.94
CA ASP A 143 15.59 10.30 1.49
C ASP A 143 14.59 9.49 0.64
N LEU A 144 15.07 8.59 -0.21
CA LEU A 144 14.22 7.72 -1.01
C LEU A 144 13.35 6.81 -0.14
N MET A 145 13.93 6.20 0.91
CA MET A 145 13.20 5.32 1.82
C MET A 145 12.09 6.07 2.56
N VAL A 146 12.38 7.29 3.04
CA VAL A 146 11.39 8.13 3.72
C VAL A 146 10.30 8.58 2.76
N TRP A 147 10.64 9.13 1.61
CA TRP A 147 9.64 9.65 0.66
C TRP A 147 8.71 8.57 0.13
N PHE A 148 9.23 7.39 -0.21
CA PHE A 148 8.39 6.28 -0.67
C PHE A 148 7.34 5.92 0.38
N ASN A 149 7.76 5.65 1.62
CA ASN A 149 6.81 5.22 2.66
C ASN A 149 5.88 6.37 3.10
N LEU A 150 6.37 7.62 3.13
CA LEU A 150 5.57 8.79 3.50
C LEU A 150 4.46 9.07 2.49
N CYS A 151 4.73 8.98 1.19
CA CYS A 151 3.71 9.18 0.15
C CYS A 151 2.64 8.08 0.10
N TRP A 152 2.89 6.93 0.74
CA TRP A 152 1.92 5.86 0.93
C TRP A 152 1.10 5.99 2.22
N ILE A 153 1.26 7.07 2.98
CA ILE A 153 0.35 7.42 4.07
C ILE A 153 -0.69 8.41 3.56
N ASP A 154 -1.96 8.17 3.90
CA ASP A 154 -3.08 9.02 3.53
C ASP A 154 -2.82 10.52 3.86
N PRO A 155 -3.11 11.47 2.96
CA PRO A 155 -2.92 12.89 3.22
C PRO A 155 -3.66 13.41 4.46
N LEU A 156 -4.85 12.89 4.81
CA LEU A 156 -5.55 13.34 6.02
C LEU A 156 -4.84 12.87 7.28
N ILE A 157 -4.25 11.68 7.27
CA ILE A 157 -3.42 11.19 8.38
C ILE A 157 -2.16 12.04 8.51
N ARG A 158 -1.47 12.33 7.40
CA ARG A 158 -0.28 13.20 7.42
C ARG A 158 -0.60 14.59 7.95
N GLN A 159 -1.70 15.18 7.51
CA GLN A 159 -2.20 16.47 8.02
C GLN A 159 -2.64 16.42 9.49
N GLY A 160 -2.99 15.26 10.04
CA GLY A 160 -3.37 15.10 11.43
C GLY A 160 -2.22 14.78 12.39
N ASN A 161 -1.01 14.50 11.87
CA ASN A 161 0.11 13.97 12.64
C ASN A 161 1.32 14.92 12.60
N PRO A 162 1.70 15.55 13.72
CA PRO A 162 2.80 16.52 13.76
C PRO A 162 4.15 15.99 13.24
N PHE A 163 4.47 14.72 13.52
CA PHE A 163 5.72 14.11 13.05
C PHE A 163 5.72 13.96 11.53
N LEU A 164 4.63 13.47 10.94
CA LEU A 164 4.52 13.32 9.47
C LEU A 164 4.55 14.68 8.76
N GLN A 165 3.93 15.71 9.34
CA GLN A 165 4.03 17.08 8.83
C GLN A 165 5.46 17.61 8.88
N GLU A 166 6.19 17.32 9.94
CA GLU A 166 7.59 17.72 10.08
C GLU A 166 8.46 17.08 9.00
N LEU A 167 8.24 15.78 8.69
CA LEU A 167 8.93 15.13 7.56
C LEU A 167 8.61 15.80 6.23
N GLU A 168 7.32 16.10 5.95
CA GLU A 168 6.95 16.81 4.72
C GLU A 168 7.57 18.20 4.63
N ARG A 169 7.69 18.91 5.76
CA ARG A 169 8.30 20.25 5.84
C ARG A 169 9.82 20.21 5.69
N ALA A 170 10.49 19.23 6.31
CA ALA A 170 11.94 19.04 6.19
C ALA A 170 12.32 18.72 4.74
N GLY A 171 11.57 17.80 4.12
CA GLY A 171 11.60 17.51 2.70
C GLY A 171 12.83 16.76 2.18
N GLN A 172 13.95 16.77 2.92
CA GLN A 172 15.19 16.08 2.61
C GLN A 172 16.07 15.98 3.87
N ASP A 173 17.23 15.33 3.73
CA ASP A 173 18.23 15.17 4.79
C ASP A 173 17.68 14.43 6.02
N PHE A 174 16.81 13.44 5.76
CA PHE A 174 16.17 12.66 6.83
C PHE A 174 17.18 11.78 7.56
N SER A 175 16.95 11.57 8.85
CA SER A 175 17.76 10.66 9.67
C SER A 175 17.26 9.21 9.56
N TRP A 176 18.08 8.28 10.05
CA TRP A 176 17.64 6.90 10.25
C TRP A 176 16.46 6.81 11.24
N ASP A 177 16.46 7.65 12.28
CA ASP A 177 15.40 7.64 13.28
C ASP A 177 14.06 8.11 12.69
N ASP A 178 14.08 9.10 11.78
CA ASP A 178 12.89 9.52 11.03
C ASP A 178 12.29 8.37 10.23
N CYS A 179 13.14 7.58 9.57
CA CYS A 179 12.68 6.42 8.81
C CYS A 179 12.08 5.36 9.73
N ARG A 180 12.73 5.05 10.85
CA ARG A 180 12.21 4.08 11.85
C ARG A 180 10.86 4.53 12.40
N GLN A 181 10.74 5.78 12.84
CA GLN A 181 9.48 6.34 13.36
C GLN A 181 8.38 6.34 12.29
N LEU A 182 8.70 6.65 11.04
CA LEU A 182 7.75 6.58 9.92
C LEU A 182 7.20 5.16 9.71
N MET A 183 8.06 4.14 9.79
CA MET A 183 7.63 2.74 9.69
C MET A 183 6.71 2.34 10.86
N GLU A 184 6.99 2.85 12.07
CA GLU A 184 6.12 2.66 13.24
C GLU A 184 4.76 3.32 13.03
N GLN A 185 4.71 4.54 12.47
CA GLN A 185 3.44 5.21 12.12
C GLN A 185 2.61 4.38 11.12
N GLN A 186 3.24 3.78 10.10
CA GLN A 186 2.50 2.91 9.19
C GLN A 186 1.91 1.69 9.91
N LEU A 187 2.68 1.05 10.79
CA LEU A 187 2.20 -0.09 11.57
C LEU A 187 1.06 0.30 12.51
N ASP A 188 1.12 1.48 13.13
CA ASP A 188 0.04 2.02 13.95
C ASP A 188 -1.25 2.24 13.15
N ILE A 189 -1.16 2.72 11.91
CA ILE A 189 -2.33 2.86 11.02
C ILE A 189 -2.91 1.48 10.70
N LEU A 190 -2.07 0.49 10.36
CA LEU A 190 -2.51 -0.89 10.11
C LEU A 190 -3.30 -1.46 11.30
N ARG A 191 -2.84 -1.21 12.53
CA ARG A 191 -3.52 -1.65 13.77
C ARG A 191 -4.93 -1.09 13.89
N GLN A 192 -5.22 0.05 13.27
CA GLN A 192 -6.53 0.70 13.36
C GLN A 192 -7.53 0.22 12.29
N VAL A 193 -7.09 -0.49 11.25
CA VAL A 193 -7.97 -0.91 10.13
C VAL A 193 -9.15 -1.74 10.64
N VAL A 194 -8.91 -2.87 11.31
CA VAL A 194 -10.02 -3.71 11.80
C VAL A 194 -10.85 -3.01 12.90
N PRO A 195 -10.24 -2.35 13.91
CA PRO A 195 -11.00 -1.64 14.94
C PRO A 195 -11.93 -0.55 14.42
N VAL A 196 -11.54 0.25 13.42
CA VAL A 196 -12.41 1.31 12.89
C VAL A 196 -13.64 0.72 12.19
N HIS A 197 -13.46 -0.32 11.37
CA HIS A 197 -14.58 -0.97 10.68
C HIS A 197 -15.53 -1.61 11.70
N ARG A 198 -15.00 -2.33 12.70
CA ARG A 198 -15.81 -2.93 13.77
C ARG A 198 -16.62 -1.88 14.53
N ARG A 199 -15.98 -0.81 15.00
CA ARG A 199 -16.65 0.27 15.73
C ARG A 199 -17.78 0.90 14.91
N LEU A 200 -17.57 1.14 13.62
CA LEU A 200 -18.58 1.74 12.74
C LEU A 200 -19.71 0.77 12.42
N GLN A 201 -19.41 -0.54 12.32
CA GLN A 201 -20.42 -1.58 12.16
C GLN A 201 -21.30 -1.70 13.42
N ASP A 202 -20.70 -1.75 14.60
CA ASP A 202 -21.41 -1.85 15.88
C ASP A 202 -22.37 -0.66 16.10
N LYS A 203 -22.02 0.52 15.56
CA LYS A 203 -22.86 1.72 15.55
C LYS A 203 -23.97 1.70 14.47
N GLY A 204 -23.99 0.70 13.59
CA GLY A 204 -24.91 0.62 12.45
C GLY A 204 -24.66 1.67 11.37
N GLN A 205 -23.47 2.30 11.35
CA GLN A 205 -23.12 3.29 10.33
C GLN A 205 -22.61 2.63 9.05
N ILE A 206 -21.93 1.49 9.17
CA ILE A 206 -21.52 0.70 8.02
C ILE A 206 -22.06 -0.72 8.09
N GLU A 207 -22.17 -1.34 6.92
CA GLU A 207 -22.32 -2.78 6.76
C GLU A 207 -20.98 -3.35 6.28
N VAL A 208 -20.51 -4.43 6.90
CA VAL A 208 -19.35 -5.17 6.38
C VAL A 208 -19.85 -6.46 5.75
N ILE A 209 -19.52 -6.64 4.48
CA ILE A 209 -19.72 -7.87 3.72
C ILE A 209 -18.37 -8.53 3.46
N THR A 210 -18.39 -9.77 3.00
CA THR A 210 -17.18 -10.51 2.64
C THR A 210 -17.35 -11.28 1.32
N THR A 211 -16.25 -11.85 0.85
CA THR A 211 -16.16 -12.63 -0.40
C THR A 211 -15.33 -13.90 -0.14
N PRO A 212 -15.29 -14.89 -1.05
CA PRO A 212 -14.48 -16.09 -0.83
C PRO A 212 -13.00 -15.76 -0.65
N PHE A 213 -12.31 -16.58 0.14
CA PHE A 213 -11.03 -16.27 0.76
C PHE A 213 -10.00 -15.61 -0.17
N TYR A 214 -9.67 -16.25 -1.30
CA TYR A 214 -8.66 -15.76 -2.26
C TYR A 214 -9.23 -14.86 -3.37
N HIS A 215 -10.47 -14.39 -3.24
CA HIS A 215 -11.18 -13.66 -4.29
C HIS A 215 -11.13 -14.37 -5.68
N PRO A 216 -11.39 -15.69 -5.75
CA PRO A 216 -11.33 -16.42 -7.01
C PRO A 216 -12.41 -15.96 -7.99
N ILE A 217 -12.15 -16.18 -9.29
CA ILE A 217 -13.18 -16.07 -10.32
C ILE A 217 -14.08 -17.32 -10.21
N MET A 218 -15.03 -17.27 -9.27
CA MET A 218 -15.89 -18.41 -8.90
C MET A 218 -16.51 -19.15 -10.09
N PRO A 219 -17.02 -18.49 -11.15
CA PRO A 219 -17.55 -19.20 -12.31
C PRO A 219 -16.54 -20.15 -12.98
N LEU A 220 -15.26 -19.76 -13.06
CA LEU A 220 -14.22 -20.57 -13.70
C LEU A 220 -13.77 -21.75 -12.83
N ILE A 221 -13.94 -21.67 -11.51
CA ILE A 221 -13.70 -22.81 -10.61
C ILE A 221 -14.80 -23.85 -10.75
N ILE A 222 -16.05 -23.41 -10.93
CA ILE A 222 -17.21 -24.29 -11.05
C ILE A 222 -17.26 -24.92 -12.44
N ASP A 223 -17.08 -24.11 -13.48
CA ASP A 223 -17.14 -24.53 -14.89
C ASP A 223 -16.30 -23.60 -15.78
N SER A 224 -15.20 -24.13 -16.31
CA SER A 224 -14.32 -23.39 -17.23
C SER A 224 -15.04 -22.97 -18.53
N HIS A 225 -16.10 -23.67 -18.93
CA HIS A 225 -16.92 -23.29 -20.09
C HIS A 225 -17.66 -21.96 -19.89
N SER A 226 -17.77 -21.47 -18.64
CA SER A 226 -18.33 -20.13 -18.39
C SER A 226 -17.55 -19.02 -19.10
N ALA A 227 -16.24 -19.20 -19.37
CA ALA A 227 -15.43 -18.27 -20.15
C ALA A 227 -15.95 -18.09 -21.59
N LEU A 228 -16.53 -19.14 -22.18
CA LEU A 228 -17.04 -19.12 -23.56
C LEU A 228 -18.24 -18.17 -23.73
N ARG A 229 -18.91 -17.77 -22.65
CA ARG A 229 -20.01 -16.78 -22.73
C ARG A 229 -19.50 -15.40 -23.14
N SER A 230 -18.32 -15.01 -22.67
CA SER A 230 -17.69 -13.72 -22.99
C SER A 230 -16.74 -13.83 -24.17
N CYS A 231 -16.10 -14.99 -24.36
CA CYS A 231 -15.16 -15.26 -25.45
C CYS A 231 -15.37 -16.67 -26.02
N PRO A 232 -16.28 -16.84 -27.00
CA PRO A 232 -16.68 -18.16 -27.52
C PRO A 232 -15.57 -19.00 -28.15
N GLU A 233 -14.49 -18.38 -28.62
CA GLU A 233 -13.37 -19.06 -29.28
C GLU A 233 -12.18 -19.28 -28.32
N LEU A 234 -12.34 -18.99 -27.02
CA LEU A 234 -11.26 -19.14 -26.06
C LEU A 234 -10.86 -20.61 -25.91
N PRO A 235 -9.60 -20.99 -26.14
CA PRO A 235 -9.14 -22.34 -25.85
C PRO A 235 -9.22 -22.57 -24.33
N LEU A 236 -10.02 -23.56 -23.93
CA LEU A 236 -10.18 -23.92 -22.52
C LEU A 236 -9.04 -24.85 -22.07
N PRO A 237 -8.64 -24.81 -20.79
CA PRO A 237 -7.79 -25.85 -20.22
C PRO A 237 -8.49 -27.22 -20.36
N PRO A 238 -7.70 -28.30 -20.53
CA PRO A 238 -8.24 -29.66 -20.69
C PRO A 238 -9.01 -30.15 -19.46
#